data_AF-A0A0D0CYR6-F1
#
_entry.id   AF-A0A0D0CYR6-F1
#
_cell.length_a   1.000
_cell.length_b   1.000
_cell.length_c   1.000
_cell.angle_alpha   90.00
_cell.angle_beta   90.00
_cell.angle_gamma   90.00
#
_symmetry.space_group_name_H-M   'P 1'
#
loop_
_entity.id
_entity.type
_entity.pdbx_description
1 polymer ?
#
loop_
_entity_poly.entity_id
_entity_poly.type
_entity_poly.pdbx_seq_one_letter_code
_entity_poly.pdbx_strand_id
1 'polypeptide(L)' 'VPEHDWQQVTGNQLLAEQLNYDQAEQLRQAEEHIPHLNVEQFNAYDTIYDPVQFFVIFVHGPGGSGKTFLYNTLYCALC' A
#
# COMPACT_ATOMS: atom_id res chain seq x y z
N VAL A 1 17.46 -31.92 -10.81
CA VAL A 1 16.60 -30.78 -10.38
C VAL A 1 15.28 -30.96 -11.11
N PRO A 2 14.11 -30.94 -10.45
CA PRO A 2 12.85 -31.04 -11.18
C PRO A 2 12.69 -29.78 -12.01
N GLU A 3 12.55 -29.95 -13.32
CA GLU A 3 12.30 -28.88 -14.27
C GLU A 3 10.83 -28.48 -14.13
N HIS A 4 10.58 -27.29 -13.61
CA HIS A 4 9.22 -26.78 -13.48
C HIS A 4 8.74 -26.37 -14.87
N ASP A 5 7.73 -27.07 -15.39
CA ASP A 5 7.14 -26.78 -16.71
C ASP A 5 6.31 -25.49 -16.64
N TRP A 6 6.99 -24.36 -16.80
CA TRP A 6 6.38 -23.03 -16.82
C TRP A 6 5.37 -22.84 -17.96
N GLN A 7 5.30 -23.75 -18.94
CA GLN A 7 4.34 -23.67 -20.05
C GLN A 7 2.96 -24.22 -19.67
N GLN A 8 2.82 -24.97 -18.57
CA GLN A 8 1.53 -25.50 -18.10
C GLN A 8 0.78 -24.57 -17.14
N VAL A 9 1.42 -23.49 -16.66
CA VAL A 9 0.75 -22.52 -15.78
C VAL A 9 -0.11 -21.59 -16.65
N THR A 10 -1.40 -21.90 -16.74
CA THR A 10 -2.39 -21.03 -17.40
C THR A 10 -2.64 -19.81 -16.52
N GLY A 11 -1.94 -18.71 -16.82
CA GLY A 11 -1.95 -17.48 -16.02
C GLY A 11 -0.82 -17.46 -14.99
N ASN A 12 -0.33 -16.27 -14.64
CA ASN A 12 0.76 -16.15 -13.67
C ASN A 12 0.19 -16.29 -12.25
N GLN A 13 0.29 -17.50 -11.69
CA GLN A 13 -0.20 -17.82 -10.34
C GLN A 13 0.37 -16.88 -9.27
N LEU A 14 1.66 -16.52 -9.37
CA LEU A 14 2.28 -15.58 -8.43
C LEU A 14 1.62 -14.20 -8.49
N LEU A 15 1.28 -13.71 -9.70
CA LEU A 15 0.52 -12.47 -9.83
C LEU A 15 -0.89 -12.60 -9.28
N ALA A 16 -1.57 -13.74 -9.51
CA ALA A 16 -2.91 -13.97 -8.97
C ALA A 16 -2.90 -13.98 -7.44
N GLU A 17 -1.91 -14.61 -6.81
CA GLU A 17 -1.73 -14.61 -5.36
C GLU A 17 -1.44 -13.20 -4.81
N GLN A 18 -0.63 -12.40 -5.51
CA GLN A 18 -0.36 -11.00 -5.11
C GLN A 18 -1.58 -10.09 -5.26
N LEU A 19 -2.50 -10.40 -6.18
CA LEU A 19 -3.73 -9.63 -6.40
C LEU A 19 -4.91 -10.09 -5.54
N ASN A 20 -4.83 -11.28 -4.94
CA ASN A 20 -5.88 -11.85 -4.10
C ASN A 20 -5.70 -11.49 -2.62
N TYR A 21 -5.53 -10.19 -2.33
CA TYR A 21 -5.48 -9.69 -0.96
C TYR A 21 -6.89 -9.42 -0.41
N ASP A 22 -7.05 -9.56 0.91
CA ASP A 22 -8.31 -9.33 1.58
C ASP A 22 -8.59 -7.83 1.74
N GLN A 23 -9.44 -7.28 0.88
CA GLN A 23 -9.84 -5.88 0.90
C GLN A 23 -10.53 -5.46 2.20
N ALA A 24 -11.30 -6.36 2.83
CA ALA A 24 -11.97 -6.02 4.09
C ALA A 24 -10.96 -5.88 5.23
N GLU A 25 -9.94 -6.74 5.25
CA GLU A 25 -8.82 -6.62 6.18
C GLU A 25 -7.98 -5.36 5.90
N GLN A 26 -7.77 -4.99 4.64
CA GLN A 26 -7.08 -3.73 4.29
C GLN A 26 -7.84 -2.51 4.85
N LEU A 27 -9.16 -2.44 4.63
CA LEU A 27 -9.96 -1.34 5.15
C LEU A 27 -9.90 -1.28 6.69
N ARG A 28 -10.02 -2.42 7.37
CA ARG A 28 -9.89 -2.51 8.83
C ARG A 28 -8.53 -1.98 9.31
N GLN A 29 -7.44 -2.35 8.64
CA GLN A 29 -6.10 -1.86 8.96
C GLN A 29 -5.97 -0.35 8.71
N ALA A 30 -6.59 0.20 7.66
CA ALA A 30 -6.61 1.64 7.42
C ALA A 30 -7.30 2.39 8.56
N GLU A 31 -8.49 1.93 8.97
CA GLU A 31 -9.24 2.49 10.09
C GLU A 31 -8.46 2.47 11.41
N GLU A 32 -7.65 1.42 11.63
CA GLU A 32 -6.75 1.32 12.78
C GLU A 32 -5.53 2.24 12.66
N HIS A 33 -4.93 2.39 11.48
CA HIS A 33 -3.70 3.13 11.29
C HIS A 33 -3.88 4.66 11.21
N ILE A 34 -4.94 5.14 10.54
CA ILE A 34 -5.15 6.58 10.31
C ILE A 34 -5.13 7.41 11.61
N PRO A 35 -5.77 7.00 12.72
CA PRO A 35 -5.71 7.74 13.99
C PRO A 35 -4.32 7.85 14.61
N HIS A 36 -3.38 6.99 14.21
CA HIS A 36 -2.01 6.94 14.74
C HIS A 36 -1.01 7.73 13.88
N LEU A 37 -1.46 8.33 12.77
CA LEU A 37 -0.60 9.22 11.98
C LEU A 37 -0.27 10.46 12.80
N ASN A 38 1.01 10.82 12.83
CA ASN A 38 1.39 12.14 13.35
C ASN A 38 0.94 13.24 12.38
N VAL A 39 1.01 14.51 12.80
CA VAL A 39 0.54 15.65 12.00
C VAL A 39 1.15 15.70 10.60
N GLU A 40 2.46 15.44 10.47
CA GLU A 40 3.16 15.48 9.18
C GLU A 40 2.71 14.34 8.26
N GLN A 41 2.56 13.13 8.81
CA GLN A 41 2.09 11.95 8.10
C GLN A 41 0.62 12.10 7.69
N PHE A 42 -0.23 12.67 8.56
CA PHE A 42 -1.62 12.93 8.27
C PHE A 42 -1.77 13.94 7.12
N ASN A 43 -1.02 15.03 7.15
CA ASN A 43 -1.03 16.01 6.05
C ASN A 43 -0.59 15.39 4.72
N ALA A 44 0.43 14.53 4.75
CA ALA A 44 0.86 13.80 3.56
C ALA A 44 -0.21 12.80 3.09
N TYR A 45 -0.82 12.06 4.03
CA TYR A 45 -1.92 11.14 3.75
C TYR A 45 -3.08 11.84 3.05
N ASP A 46 -3.59 12.93 3.64
CA ASP A 46 -4.73 13.71 3.12
C ASP A 46 -4.45 14.24 1.70
N THR A 47 -3.25 14.78 1.50
CA THR A 47 -2.78 15.28 0.19
C THR A 47 -2.73 14.18 -0.87
N ILE A 48 -2.36 12.94 -0.50
CA ILE A 48 -2.25 11.80 -1.42
C ILE A 48 -3.60 11.14 -1.66
N TYR A 49 -4.45 11.06 -0.63
CA TYR A 49 -5.72 10.34 -0.65
C TYR A 49 -6.78 11.05 -1.49
N ASP A 50 -6.87 12.38 -1.39
CA ASP A 50 -7.79 13.20 -2.19
C ASP A 50 -7.05 14.36 -2.87
N PRO A 51 -6.26 14.07 -3.92
CA PRO A 51 -5.43 15.07 -4.55
C PRO A 51 -6.28 15.99 -5.44
N VAL A 52 -6.17 17.31 -5.20
CA VAL A 52 -6.88 18.35 -5.97
C VAL A 52 -6.55 18.29 -7.48
N GLN A 53 -5.37 17.77 -7.86
CA GLN A 53 -4.93 17.57 -9.24
C GLN A 53 -4.06 16.30 -9.33
N PHE A 54 -3.79 15.78 -10.52
CA PHE A 54 -2.84 14.68 -10.68
C PHE A 54 -1.39 15.20 -10.60
N PHE A 55 -0.68 14.90 -9.52
CA PHE A 55 0.74 15.22 -9.34
C PHE A 55 1.53 14.05 -8.72
N VAL A 56 2.83 14.02 -8.98
CA VAL A 56 3.76 13.08 -8.33
C VAL A 56 4.23 13.66 -7.01
N ILE A 57 4.08 12.90 -5.93
CA ILE A 57 4.43 13.33 -4.56
C ILE A 57 5.68 12.61 -4.09
N PHE A 58 6.65 13.37 -3.57
CA PHE A 58 7.84 12.81 -2.93
C PHE A 58 7.75 12.97 -1.41
N VAL A 59 7.60 11.86 -0.71
CA VAL A 59 7.62 11.85 0.76
C VAL A 59 9.07 11.72 1.24
N HIS A 60 9.65 12.82 1.72
CA HIS A 60 11.01 12.86 2.26
C HIS A 60 11.01 12.86 3.79
N GLY A 61 11.98 12.17 4.40
CA GLY A 61 12.19 12.22 5.85
C GLY A 61 13.38 11.36 6.29
N PRO A 62 14.01 11.67 7.42
CA PRO A 62 15.13 10.89 7.95
C PRO A 62 14.71 9.45 8.32
N GLY A 63 15.68 8.59 8.59
CA GLY A 63 15.41 7.26 9.14
C GLY A 63 14.58 7.35 10.43
N GLY A 64 13.61 6.45 10.61
CA GLY A 64 12.73 6.46 11.79
C GLY A 64 11.52 7.41 11.72
N SER A 65 11.34 8.19 10.65
CA SER A 65 10.19 9.10 10.51
C SER A 65 8.84 8.44 10.19
N GLY A 66 8.77 7.10 10.22
CA GLY A 66 7.53 6.36 9.97
C GLY A 66 7.01 6.38 8.52
N LYS A 67 7.85 6.67 7.51
CA LYS A 67 7.43 6.64 6.09
C LYS A 67 6.81 5.31 5.67
N THR A 68 7.35 4.20 6.15
CA THR A 68 6.78 2.86 5.90
C THR A 68 5.39 2.71 6.49
N PHE A 69 5.16 3.25 7.68
CA PHE A 69 3.85 3.26 8.32
C PHE A 69 2.84 4.08 7.51
N LEU A 70 3.23 5.28 7.08
CA LEU A 70 2.42 6.12 6.19
C LEU A 70 2.10 5.40 4.86
N TYR A 71 3.08 4.79 4.22
CA TYR A 71 2.88 4.04 2.97
C TYR A 71 1.89 2.88 3.15
N ASN A 72 2.06 2.09 4.22
CA ASN A 72 1.15 0.98 4.50
C ASN A 72 -0.28 1.48 4.78
N THR A 73 -0.42 2.62 5.48
CA THR A 73 -1.71 3.24 5.75
C THR A 73 -2.40 3.67 4.46
N LEU A 74 -1.66 4.29 3.53
CA LEU A 74 -2.17 4.64 2.20
C LEU A 74 -2.55 3.43 1.37
N TYR A 75 -1.70 2.39 1.38
CA TYR A 75 -1.98 1.13 0.68
C TYR A 75 -3.29 0.51 1.17
N CYS A 76 -3.46 0.41 2.49
CA CYS A 76 -4.67 -0.12 3.10
C CYS A 76 -5.93 0.70 2.75
N ALA A 77 -5.80 2.03 2.66
CA ALA A 77 -6.95 2.92 2.45
C ALA A 77 -7.39 3.07 0.99
N LEU A 78 -6.47 2.86 0.03
CA LEU A 78 -6.71 3.02 -1.40
C LEU A 78 -7.11 1.71 -2.11
N CYS A 79 -6.95 0.58 -1.43
CA CYS A 79 -7.32 -0.76 -1.88
C CYS A 79 -8.80 -1.09 -1.58
#